data_AF-A0AAT9FJH9-F1
#
_entry.id   AF-A0AAT9FJH9-F1
#
_cell.length_a   1.000
_cell.length_b   1.000
_cell.length_c   1.000
_cell.angle_alpha   90.00
_cell.angle_beta   90.00
_cell.angle_gamma   90.00
#
_symmetry.space_group_name_H-M   'P 1'
#
loop_
_entity.id
_entity.type
_entity.pdbx_description
1 polymer ?
#
loop_
_entity_poly.entity_id
_entity_poly.type
_entity_poly.pdbx_seq_one_letter_code
_entity_poly.pdbx_strand_id
1 'polypeptide(L)'
;MAEPSRPDQPTRKISFSATPEGVNSRGTVGEMKQALSGFVAARVELASIEAKEAAGFAASKVVHGVILALCGFFIWCLVLAGLTGVLAPIAGKWLADKVAWLPGWCAVIFALAIIHAIVALICVILIRKKPAAPLFELTRQELENDKQWLRKNK
;
A
#
# COMPACT_ATOMS: atom_id res chain seq x y z
N MET A 1 -1.52 -76.15 28.70
CA MET A 1 -2.32 -74.94 28.40
C MET A 1 -3.41 -75.38 27.45
N ALA A 2 -4.63 -75.73 27.90
CA ALA A 2 -5.70 -74.83 28.36
C ALA A 2 -5.95 -73.73 27.29
N GLU A 3 -7.11 -73.61 26.63
CA GLU A 3 -8.48 -73.51 27.17
C GLU A 3 -9.54 -73.77 26.06
N PRO A 4 -10.79 -74.17 26.39
CA PRO A 4 -11.79 -74.70 25.46
C PRO A 4 -12.87 -73.70 25.01
N SER A 5 -13.69 -74.16 24.06
CA SER A 5 -14.89 -73.53 23.49
C SER A 5 -15.97 -73.13 24.51
N ARG A 6 -16.56 -71.92 24.37
CA ARG A 6 -17.98 -71.61 24.71
C ARG A 6 -18.41 -70.20 24.23
N PRO A 7 -19.72 -69.82 24.22
CA PRO A 7 -20.45 -69.50 23.01
C PRO A 7 -21.18 -68.13 23.05
N ASP A 8 -21.97 -67.85 22.01
CA ASP A 8 -23.13 -66.93 21.96
C ASP A 8 -23.00 -65.55 22.62
N GLN A 9 -22.81 -64.53 21.77
CA GLN A 9 -23.43 -63.22 21.98
C GLN A 9 -24.11 -62.79 20.68
N PRO A 10 -25.31 -62.20 20.79
CA PRO A 10 -26.34 -62.25 19.78
C PRO A 10 -26.05 -61.25 18.66
N THR A 11 -26.38 -61.66 17.44
CA THR A 11 -26.55 -60.76 16.29
C THR A 11 -27.55 -59.67 16.64
N ARG A 12 -27.07 -58.54 17.15
CA ARG A 12 -27.83 -57.29 17.16
C ARG A 12 -27.98 -56.87 15.71
N LYS A 13 -29.05 -57.32 15.07
CA LYS A 13 -29.57 -56.66 13.87
C LYS A 13 -29.92 -55.24 14.28
N ILE A 14 -28.96 -54.33 14.19
CA ILE A 14 -29.25 -52.91 14.14
C ILE A 14 -29.98 -52.76 12.81
N SER A 15 -31.31 -52.83 12.83
CA SER A 15 -32.13 -52.28 11.76
C SER A 15 -31.86 -50.78 11.77
N PHE A 16 -30.82 -50.38 11.05
CA PHE A 16 -30.65 -48.99 10.67
C PHE A 16 -31.74 -48.73 9.65
N SER A 17 -32.92 -48.37 10.15
CA SER A 17 -33.92 -47.65 9.38
C SER A 17 -33.29 -46.31 9.03
N ALA A 18 -32.54 -46.30 7.93
CA ALA A 18 -32.20 -45.08 7.22
C ALA A 18 -33.50 -44.55 6.61
N THR A 19 -34.33 -43.92 7.44
CA THR A 19 -35.14 -42.82 6.96
C THR A 19 -34.15 -41.72 6.58
N PRO A 20 -34.04 -41.32 5.30
CA PRO A 20 -33.40 -40.07 4.97
C PRO A 20 -34.35 -38.98 5.45
N GLU A 21 -34.26 -38.61 6.73
CA GLU A 21 -34.77 -37.31 7.15
C GLU A 21 -34.00 -36.27 6.32
N GLY A 22 -34.75 -35.63 5.43
CA GLY A 22 -34.24 -34.64 4.51
C GLY A 22 -33.46 -33.59 5.28
N VAL A 23 -32.14 -33.64 5.14
CA VAL A 23 -31.22 -32.58 5.56
C VAL A 23 -31.73 -31.32 4.90
N ASN A 24 -32.35 -30.47 5.70
CA ASN A 24 -32.83 -29.16 5.32
C ASN A 24 -31.60 -28.31 4.98
N SER A 25 -31.09 -28.44 3.75
CA SER A 25 -29.88 -27.76 3.25
C SER A 25 -29.96 -26.24 3.41
N ARG A 26 -31.15 -25.67 3.62
CA ARG A 26 -31.31 -24.23 3.86
C ARG A 26 -30.83 -23.79 5.24
N GLY A 27 -30.92 -24.66 6.26
CA GLY A 27 -30.45 -24.36 7.62
C GLY A 27 -28.93 -24.41 7.73
N THR A 28 -28.31 -25.47 7.20
CA THR A 28 -26.85 -25.69 7.25
C THR A 28 -26.07 -24.64 6.47
N VAL A 29 -26.60 -24.15 5.34
CA VAL A 29 -25.99 -23.06 4.56
C VAL A 29 -26.07 -21.72 5.29
N GLY A 30 -27.15 -21.50 6.07
CA GLY A 30 -27.29 -20.33 6.93
C GLY A 30 -26.25 -20.30 8.05
N GLU A 31 -26.06 -21.42 8.74
CA GLU A 31 -25.08 -21.53 9.83
C GLU A 31 -23.63 -21.46 9.33
N MET A 32 -23.31 -22.07 8.18
CA MET A 32 -21.99 -21.93 7.56
C MET A 32 -21.70 -20.50 7.12
N LYS A 33 -22.68 -19.77 6.56
CA LYS A 33 -22.53 -18.35 6.25
C LYS A 33 -22.31 -17.51 7.51
N GLN A 34 -22.99 -17.85 8.60
CA GLN A 34 -22.86 -17.14 9.86
C GLN A 34 -21.48 -17.37 10.49
N ALA A 35 -20.97 -18.61 10.48
CA ALA A 35 -19.62 -18.94 10.93
C ALA A 35 -18.53 -18.26 10.07
N LEU A 36 -18.69 -18.26 8.74
CA LEU A 36 -17.79 -17.56 7.82
C LEU A 36 -17.83 -16.04 8.03
N SER A 37 -19.01 -15.46 8.28
CA SER A 37 -19.12 -14.03 8.60
C SER A 37 -18.48 -13.68 9.94
N GLY A 38 -18.55 -14.57 10.94
CA GLY A 38 -17.88 -14.40 12.22
C GLY A 38 -16.36 -14.46 12.08
N PHE A 39 -15.85 -15.37 11.24
CA PHE A 39 -14.42 -15.49 10.97
C PHE A 39 -13.89 -14.29 10.17
N VAL A 40 -14.62 -13.84 9.14
CA VAL A 40 -14.28 -12.64 8.37
C VAL A 40 -14.34 -11.40 9.26
N ALA A 41 -15.37 -11.26 10.10
CA ALA A 41 -15.48 -10.15 11.05
C ALA A 41 -14.30 -10.13 12.01
N ALA A 42 -13.91 -11.26 12.59
CA ALA A 42 -12.77 -11.36 13.49
C ALA A 42 -11.44 -11.01 12.80
N ARG A 43 -11.26 -11.41 11.52
CA ARG A 43 -10.07 -11.07 10.73
C ARG A 43 -10.03 -9.60 10.31
N VAL A 44 -11.18 -9.02 9.99
CA VAL A 44 -11.33 -7.58 9.69
C VAL A 44 -11.09 -6.75 10.96
N GLU A 45 -11.56 -7.21 12.11
CA GLU A 45 -11.32 -6.54 13.40
C GLU A 45 -9.82 -6.52 13.73
N LEU A 46 -9.14 -7.66 13.65
CA LEU A 46 -7.68 -7.75 13.82
C LEU A 46 -6.92 -6.88 12.80
N ALA A 47 -7.30 -6.93 11.51
CA ALA A 47 -6.67 -6.11 10.48
C ALA A 47 -6.94 -4.61 10.68
N SER A 48 -8.11 -4.23 11.22
CA SER A 48 -8.46 -2.83 11.49
C SER A 48 -7.67 -2.27 12.67
N ILE A 49 -7.33 -3.10 13.65
CA ILE A 49 -6.52 -2.72 14.81
C ILE A 49 -5.06 -2.51 14.37
N GLU A 50 -4.47 -3.44 13.60
CA GLU A 50 -3.13 -3.27 13.02
C GLU A 50 -3.07 -2.07 12.06
N ALA A 51 -4.08 -1.88 11.22
CA ALA A 51 -4.15 -0.73 10.32
C ALA A 51 -4.24 0.59 11.09
N LYS A 52 -4.94 0.63 12.24
CA LYS A 52 -5.07 1.82 13.08
C LYS A 52 -3.79 2.13 13.84
N GLU A 53 -3.06 1.11 14.32
CA GLU A 53 -1.74 1.30 14.94
C GLU A 53 -0.68 1.74 13.92
N ALA A 54 -0.65 1.10 12.75
CA ALA A 54 0.21 1.50 11.64
C ALA A 54 -0.13 2.91 11.13
N ALA A 55 -1.42 3.28 11.11
CA ALA A 55 -1.86 4.63 10.76
C ALA A 55 -1.46 5.68 11.80
N GLY A 56 -1.48 5.39 13.10
CA GLY A 56 -1.01 6.32 14.13
C GLY A 56 0.49 6.62 14.03
N PHE A 57 1.29 5.57 13.77
CA PHE A 57 2.74 5.71 13.61
C PHE A 57 3.12 6.35 12.26
N ALA A 58 2.37 6.05 11.19
CA ALA A 58 2.52 6.68 9.88
C ALA A 58 2.04 8.14 9.90
N ALA A 59 0.94 8.46 10.57
CA ALA A 59 0.38 9.82 10.62
C ALA A 59 1.36 10.80 11.26
N SER A 60 1.99 10.42 12.37
CA SER A 60 2.96 11.29 13.06
C SER A 60 4.19 11.56 12.17
N LYS A 61 4.67 10.56 11.44
CA LYS A 61 5.77 10.70 10.48
C LYS A 61 5.37 11.53 9.26
N VAL A 62 4.14 11.39 8.77
CA VAL A 62 3.62 12.19 7.66
C VAL A 62 3.51 13.66 8.08
N VAL A 63 2.98 13.95 9.27
CA VAL A 63 2.88 15.33 9.77
C VAL A 63 4.27 15.97 9.90
N HIS A 64 5.23 15.29 10.53
CA HIS A 64 6.61 15.79 10.61
C HIS A 64 7.25 15.92 9.22
N GLY A 65 6.96 15.00 8.30
CA GLY A 65 7.41 15.06 6.91
C GLY A 65 6.85 16.27 6.17
N VAL A 66 5.56 16.59 6.36
CA VAL A 66 4.92 17.78 5.77
C VAL A 66 5.51 19.06 6.37
N ILE A 67 5.67 19.13 7.68
CA ILE A 67 6.28 20.29 8.34
C ILE A 67 7.72 20.50 7.85
N LEU A 68 8.51 19.43 7.78
CA LEU A 68 9.88 19.50 7.28
C LEU A 68 9.93 19.88 5.79
N ALA A 69 9.02 19.35 4.98
CA ALA A 69 8.91 19.69 3.57
C ALA A 69 8.55 21.16 3.36
N LEU A 70 7.58 21.69 4.13
CA LEU A 70 7.20 23.10 4.10
C LEU A 70 8.36 23.99 4.56
N CYS A 71 8.98 23.66 5.69
CA CYS A 71 10.12 24.43 6.21
C CYS A 71 11.29 24.43 5.22
N GLY A 72 11.64 23.26 4.68
CA GLY A 72 12.65 23.12 3.63
C GLY A 72 12.30 23.91 2.37
N PHE A 73 11.04 23.89 1.95
CA PHE A 73 10.56 24.68 0.81
C PHE A 73 10.72 26.18 1.04
N PHE A 74 10.36 26.69 2.22
CA PHE A 74 10.53 28.10 2.57
C PHE A 74 12.00 28.50 2.63
N ILE A 75 12.85 27.68 3.28
CA ILE A 75 14.30 27.90 3.31
C ILE A 75 14.87 27.93 1.89
N TRP A 76 14.47 26.99 1.04
CA TRP A 76 14.88 26.95 -0.35
C TRP A 76 14.48 28.24 -1.09
N CYS A 77 13.22 28.68 -0.96
CA CYS A 77 12.76 29.93 -1.56
C CYS A 77 13.54 31.15 -1.05
N LEU A 78 13.83 31.22 0.25
CA LEU A 78 14.62 32.29 0.86
C LEU A 78 16.06 32.32 0.34
N VAL A 79 16.70 31.15 0.21
CA VAL A 79 18.03 31.02 -0.39
C VAL A 79 18.01 31.49 -1.84
N LEU A 80 17.02 31.06 -2.64
CA LEU A 80 16.88 31.48 -4.03
C LEU A 80 16.63 32.98 -4.16
N ALA A 81 15.80 33.55 -3.30
CA ALA A 81 15.52 34.99 -3.28
C ALA A 81 16.78 35.78 -2.92
N GLY A 82 17.51 35.36 -1.89
CA GLY A 82 18.78 35.97 -1.49
C GLY A 82 19.85 35.86 -2.59
N LEU A 83 19.98 34.67 -3.18
CA LEU A 83 20.91 34.41 -4.27
C LEU A 83 20.57 35.28 -5.49
N THR A 84 19.29 35.40 -5.83
CA THR A 84 18.83 36.30 -6.91
C THR A 84 19.14 37.75 -6.59
N GLY A 85 18.95 38.20 -5.35
CA GLY A 85 19.30 39.56 -4.93
C GLY A 85 20.80 39.88 -5.08
N VAL A 86 21.68 38.92 -4.77
CA VAL A 86 23.14 39.08 -4.90
C VAL A 86 23.61 38.97 -6.35
N LEU A 87 23.07 38.02 -7.13
CA LEU A 87 23.48 37.80 -8.51
C LEU A 87 22.87 38.79 -9.50
N ALA A 88 21.68 39.35 -9.23
CA ALA A 88 21.02 40.30 -10.10
C ALA A 88 21.87 41.53 -10.48
N PRO A 89 22.56 42.24 -9.55
CA PRO A 89 23.40 43.37 -9.92
C PRO A 89 24.67 42.96 -10.68
N ILE A 90 25.21 41.77 -10.41
CA ILE A 90 26.38 41.23 -11.12
C ILE A 90 26.01 40.88 -12.56
N ALA A 91 24.91 40.13 -12.73
CA ALA A 91 24.35 39.80 -14.02
C ALA A 91 23.94 41.07 -14.79
N GLY A 92 23.34 42.05 -14.12
CA GLY A 92 22.96 43.32 -14.73
C GLY A 92 24.14 44.09 -15.30
N LYS A 93 25.27 44.16 -14.58
CA LYS A 93 26.51 44.79 -15.09
C LYS A 93 27.07 44.05 -16.30
N TRP A 94 27.12 42.72 -16.23
CA TRP A 94 27.65 41.90 -17.33
C TRP A 94 26.75 41.94 -18.58
N LEU A 95 25.44 42.03 -18.38
CA LEU A 95 24.45 42.00 -19.45
C LEU A 95 24.18 43.40 -20.04
N ALA A 96 24.47 44.48 -19.31
CA ALA A 96 24.34 45.85 -19.81
C ALA A 96 25.12 46.08 -21.13
N ASP A 97 26.27 45.43 -21.29
CA ASP A 97 27.11 45.53 -22.48
C ASP A 97 26.59 44.73 -23.69
N LYS A 98 25.62 43.83 -23.50
CA LYS A 98 25.13 42.91 -24.55
C LYS A 98 23.64 43.05 -24.85
N VAL A 99 22.82 43.29 -23.82
CA VAL A 99 21.37 43.23 -23.90
C VAL A 99 20.76 44.28 -22.96
N ALA A 100 20.68 45.53 -23.42
CA ALA A 100 20.19 46.65 -22.62
C ALA A 100 18.71 46.53 -22.19
N TRP A 101 17.91 45.71 -22.89
CA TRP A 101 16.49 45.53 -22.60
C TRP A 101 16.21 44.48 -21.52
N LEU A 102 17.20 43.64 -21.14
CA LEU A 102 16.99 42.55 -20.19
C LEU A 102 17.60 42.87 -18.82
N PRO A 103 16.78 43.10 -17.78
CA PRO A 103 17.28 43.33 -16.43
C PRO A 103 18.03 42.09 -15.90
N GLY A 104 19.11 42.33 -15.15
CA GLY A 104 19.93 41.26 -14.57
C GLY A 104 19.15 40.28 -13.69
N TRP A 105 18.11 40.73 -12.99
CA TRP A 105 17.23 39.86 -12.18
C TRP A 105 16.43 38.89 -13.04
N CYS A 106 15.96 39.30 -14.23
CA CYS A 106 15.27 38.41 -15.18
C CYS A 106 16.20 37.30 -15.65
N ALA A 107 17.45 37.65 -16.00
CA ALA A 107 18.44 36.67 -16.44
C ALA A 107 18.73 35.61 -15.36
N VAL A 108 18.82 36.03 -14.10
CA VAL A 108 19.03 35.10 -12.97
C VAL A 108 17.81 34.20 -12.76
N ILE A 109 16.59 34.73 -12.83
CA ILE A 109 15.36 33.92 -12.71
C ILE A 109 15.27 32.89 -13.86
N PHE A 110 15.57 33.29 -15.09
CA PHE A 110 15.55 32.36 -16.23
C PHE A 110 16.60 31.24 -16.09
N ALA A 111 17.83 31.59 -15.69
CA ALA A 111 18.87 30.59 -15.43
C ALA A 111 18.42 29.61 -14.32
N LEU A 112 17.81 30.14 -13.28
CA LEU A 112 17.29 29.34 -12.17
C LEU A 112 16.11 28.45 -12.59
N ALA A 113 15.22 28.95 -13.44
CA ALA A 113 14.11 28.20 -14.01
C ALA A 113 14.59 27.02 -14.88
N ILE A 114 15.64 27.23 -15.68
CA ILE A 114 16.27 26.17 -16.48
C ILE A 114 16.86 25.09 -15.55
N ILE A 115 17.58 25.49 -14.50
CA ILE A 115 18.12 24.54 -13.51
C ILE A 115 17.01 23.72 -12.86
N HIS A 116 15.91 24.36 -12.44
CA HIS A 116 14.77 23.66 -11.86
C HIS A 116 14.09 22.73 -12.87
N ALA A 117 13.98 23.13 -14.13
CA ALA A 117 13.42 22.29 -15.19
C ALA A 117 14.26 21.02 -15.42
N ILE A 118 15.59 21.14 -15.36
CA ILE A 118 16.50 19.98 -15.46
C ILE A 118 16.32 19.05 -14.26
N VAL A 119 16.30 19.59 -13.03
CA VAL A 119 16.09 18.79 -11.81
C VAL A 119 14.72 18.11 -11.84
N ALA A 120 13.67 18.83 -12.25
CA ALA A 120 12.33 18.28 -12.41
C ALA A 120 12.31 17.15 -13.45
N LEU A 121 12.98 17.34 -14.59
CA LEU A 121 13.10 16.31 -15.62
C LEU A 121 13.82 15.06 -15.09
N ILE A 122 14.94 15.23 -14.36
CA ILE A 122 15.65 14.11 -13.72
C ILE A 122 14.74 13.41 -12.72
N CYS A 123 14.03 14.15 -11.86
CA CYS A 123 13.10 13.59 -10.88
C CYS A 123 11.98 12.80 -11.56
N VAL A 124 11.39 13.35 -12.64
CA VAL A 124 10.39 12.64 -13.46
C VAL A 124 11.00 11.37 -14.06
N ILE A 125 12.23 11.41 -14.58
CA ILE A 125 12.90 10.21 -15.09
C ILE A 125 13.10 9.19 -13.97
N LEU A 126 13.51 9.62 -12.77
CA LEU A 126 13.72 8.75 -11.61
C LEU A 126 12.40 8.13 -11.10
N ILE A 127 11.31 8.89 -11.07
CA ILE A 127 9.98 8.39 -10.67
C ILE A 127 9.42 7.46 -11.76
N ARG A 128 9.68 7.76 -13.03
CA ARG A 128 9.26 6.92 -14.16
C ARG A 128 10.07 5.64 -14.27
N LYS A 129 11.27 5.58 -13.69
CA LYS A 129 11.97 4.31 -13.47
C LYS A 129 11.12 3.51 -12.49
N LYS A 130 10.50 2.44 -12.99
CA LYS A 130 9.70 1.52 -12.17
C LYS A 130 10.50 1.17 -10.92
N PRO A 131 9.91 1.27 -9.71
CA PRO A 131 10.60 0.82 -8.50
C PRO A 131 11.01 -0.64 -8.72
N ALA A 132 12.30 -0.93 -8.53
CA ALA A 132 12.88 -2.25 -8.78
C ALA A 132 12.28 -3.35 -7.89
N ALA A 133 11.60 -2.96 -6.81
CA ALA A 133 10.86 -3.85 -5.92
C ALA A 133 9.38 -3.42 -5.89
N PRO A 134 8.44 -4.26 -6.34
CA PRO A 134 7.04 -4.07 -6.02
C PRO A 134 6.91 -4.15 -4.50
N LEU A 135 6.44 -3.07 -3.86
CA LEU A 135 6.32 -2.97 -2.40
C LEU A 135 5.38 -4.03 -1.77
N PHE A 136 4.79 -4.91 -2.59
CA PHE A 136 3.81 -5.92 -2.21
C PHE A 136 3.92 -7.20 -3.06
N GLU A 137 5.12 -7.67 -3.41
CA GLU A 137 5.29 -8.99 -4.08
C GLU A 137 4.52 -10.10 -3.36
N LEU A 138 4.68 -10.20 -2.04
CA LEU A 138 4.03 -11.22 -1.22
C LEU A 138 2.49 -11.11 -1.28
N THR A 139 1.94 -9.91 -1.05
CA THR A 139 0.49 -9.70 -1.10
C THR A 139 -0.09 -9.92 -2.50
N ARG A 140 0.67 -9.59 -3.55
CA ARG A 140 0.23 -9.74 -4.94
C ARG A 140 0.28 -11.21 -5.37
N GLN A 141 1.29 -11.94 -4.92
CA GLN A 141 1.42 -13.38 -5.13
C GLN A 141 0.31 -14.16 -4.43
N GLU A 142 -0.02 -13.82 -3.19
CA GLU A 142 -1.15 -14.40 -2.46
C GLU A 142 -2.49 -14.12 -3.17
N LEU A 143 -2.71 -12.89 -3.63
CA LEU A 143 -3.93 -12.51 -4.38
C LEU A 143 -4.07 -13.26 -5.71
N GLU A 144 -2.97 -13.50 -6.42
CA GLU A 144 -2.97 -14.27 -7.67
C GLU A 144 -3.27 -15.76 -7.41
N ASN A 145 -2.75 -16.30 -6.30
CA ASN A 145 -3.02 -17.68 -5.90
C ASN A 145 -4.50 -17.88 -5.54
N ASP A 146 -5.10 -16.91 -4.84
CA ASP A 146 -6.52 -16.91 -4.49
C ASP A 146 -7.42 -16.82 -5.74
N LYS A 147 -7.02 -16.02 -6.73
CA LYS A 147 -7.67 -15.95 -8.06
C LYS A 147 -7.62 -17.28 -8.80
N GLN A 148 -6.48 -17.97 -8.77
CA GLN A 148 -6.35 -19.28 -9.41
C GLN A 148 -7.20 -20.33 -8.70
N TRP A 149 -7.29 -20.28 -7.37
CA TRP A 149 -8.15 -21.17 -6.59
C TRP A 149 -9.63 -20.97 -6.95
N LEU A 150 -10.10 -19.73 -7.07
CA LEU A 150 -11.46 -19.42 -7.49
C LEU A 150 -11.78 -19.84 -8.93
N ARG A 151 -10.80 -19.79 -9.85
CA ARG A 151 -10.99 -20.29 -11.24
C ARG A 151 -11.03 -21.81 -11.33
N LYS A 152 -10.33 -22.52 -10.45
CA LYS A 152 -10.30 -23.99 -10.42
C LYS A 152 -11.50 -24.60 -9.69
N ASN A 153 -12.10 -23.87 -8.75
CA ASN A 153 -13.24 -24.32 -7.94
C ASN A 153 -14.58 -23.69 -8.36
N LYS A 154 -14.68 -23.22 -9.61
CA LYS A 154 -15.93 -22.79 -10.24
C LYS A 154 -16.31 -23.79 -11.34
#